data_AF-A0A2V5VY19-F1
#
_entry.id   AF-A0A2V5VY19-F1
#
_cell.length_a   1.000
_cell.length_b   1.000
_cell.length_c   1.000
_cell.angle_alpha   90.00
_cell.angle_beta   90.00
_cell.angle_gamma   90.00
#
_symmetry.space_group_name_H-M   'P 1'
#
loop_
_entity.id
_entity.type
_entity.pdbx_description
1 polymer ?
#
loop_
_entity_poly.entity_id
_entity_poly.type
_entity_poly.pdbx_seq_one_letter_code
_entity_poly.pdbx_strand_id
1 'polypeptide(L)'
;MSPRPTIFISAVSKELRSARQLVANTLTFLGYEPVWQDIFGTEGGDLRQMLRAQIDQCKGVVQLVGQCYGAEPPTPDPEFGRVSYTQYEALYARKTGKKIWYLYMDKSFPIDEHEPESEELQHLQSAYRNILKVDTHLFHPLATREALEAGVLKLRDDLTQLRRGAKRWAWGVAALLCVIAVLVLWLVRGQGKMTAQLAREGGSLEKIAQRFESLASTGGLIQNAKTPEEHYHNARVHELGGNFSAARKEYSEYLVSNLEALDPWLSYMAMLKSAEGKAGAVEAMHYFGDKLKPSTVSYQTALALLEDGEKRVEKLKALAEANPDFGPLPWLISQEFSEARKGEQTLADQRAEKEWLEKFRAANAAGKFEKFFLDKKEAQKWIETAQVRWAKLTSTPDKVLENPVTVTAQQSNSGWAAIFSLTDFKAKELFYRLDGKGEFISTGHLPYQSPQTGLPMINTYVPLPNLPPGEHTIEVKYTDKNGATNGPYTLKFSTGDQQFAQAKMSLNMVSGSWLSFRDFQGKVLLYFTTLMSYRPAIKEVRYSLNSEALDQTFKFKASDKMFEVGDDLYLTVPADTQYASVQITYKDGTKSPVQKVLRSQQ
;
A
#
# COMPACT_ATOMS: atom_id res chain seq x y z
N MET A 1 -20.66 7.46 -16.46
CA MET A 1 -19.77 6.28 -16.36
C MET A 1 -20.64 5.04 -16.48
N SER A 2 -20.32 4.08 -17.36
CA SER A 2 -21.04 2.81 -17.40
C SER A 2 -20.70 2.00 -16.14
N PRO A 3 -21.67 1.32 -15.50
CA PRO A 3 -21.40 0.50 -14.31
C PRO A 3 -20.40 -0.61 -14.65
N ARG A 4 -19.47 -0.89 -13.73
CA ARG A 4 -18.48 -1.96 -13.89
C ARG A 4 -19.21 -3.31 -13.86
N PRO A 5 -18.81 -4.29 -14.69
CA PRO A 5 -19.38 -5.63 -14.61
C PRO A 5 -19.04 -6.27 -13.25
N THR A 6 -20.05 -6.83 -12.58
CA THR A 6 -19.92 -7.47 -11.26
C THR A 6 -19.49 -8.93 -11.39
N ILE A 7 -18.62 -9.39 -10.50
CA ILE A 7 -18.16 -10.78 -10.40
C ILE A 7 -18.35 -11.26 -8.97
N PHE A 8 -19.03 -12.39 -8.80
CA PHE A 8 -19.27 -12.96 -7.48
C PHE A 8 -18.06 -13.79 -7.04
N ILE A 9 -17.58 -13.61 -5.81
CA ILE A 9 -16.49 -14.41 -5.23
C ILE A 9 -17.04 -15.34 -4.15
N SER A 10 -17.01 -16.63 -4.43
CA SER A 10 -17.44 -17.70 -3.53
C SER A 10 -16.23 -18.27 -2.78
N ALA A 11 -16.21 -18.18 -1.45
CA ALA A 11 -15.14 -18.73 -0.63
C ALA A 11 -15.62 -18.97 0.82
N VAL A 12 -15.02 -19.95 1.51
CA VAL A 12 -15.30 -20.20 2.93
C VAL A 12 -14.65 -19.11 3.79
N SER A 13 -15.46 -18.21 4.36
CA SER A 13 -15.00 -17.01 5.10
C SER A 13 -14.06 -17.28 6.28
N LYS A 14 -14.14 -18.45 6.91
CA LYS A 14 -13.25 -18.81 8.04
C LYS A 14 -11.87 -19.28 7.60
N GLU A 15 -11.75 -19.81 6.38
CA GLU A 15 -10.51 -20.40 5.86
C GLU A 15 -9.79 -19.45 4.89
N LEU A 16 -10.54 -18.76 4.04
CA LEU A 16 -10.03 -18.08 2.85
C LEU A 16 -10.41 -16.60 2.79
N ARG A 17 -10.57 -15.93 3.93
CA ARG A 17 -10.87 -14.50 4.00
C ARG A 17 -9.77 -13.68 3.33
N SER A 18 -8.52 -13.92 3.71
CA SER A 18 -7.36 -13.21 3.16
C SER A 18 -7.19 -13.49 1.66
N ALA A 19 -7.42 -14.74 1.24
CA ALA A 19 -7.37 -15.13 -0.16
C ALA A 19 -8.50 -14.50 -1.00
N ARG A 20 -9.71 -14.43 -0.46
CA ARG A 20 -10.85 -13.75 -1.09
C ARG A 20 -10.58 -12.27 -1.25
N GLN A 21 -10.01 -11.62 -0.24
CA GLN A 21 -9.64 -10.20 -0.33
C GLN A 21 -8.59 -9.96 -1.43
N LEU A 22 -7.60 -10.85 -1.57
CA LEU A 22 -6.64 -10.80 -2.66
C LEU A 22 -7.34 -10.88 -4.02
N VAL A 23 -8.23 -11.85 -4.22
CA VAL A 23 -9.00 -11.99 -5.47
C VAL A 23 -9.89 -10.78 -5.74
N ALA A 24 -10.52 -10.20 -4.72
CA ALA A 24 -11.32 -8.98 -4.85
C ALA A 24 -10.45 -7.78 -5.31
N ASN A 25 -9.26 -7.63 -4.75
CA ASN A 25 -8.32 -6.59 -5.15
C ASN A 25 -7.88 -6.78 -6.61
N THR A 26 -7.55 -8.01 -7.02
CA THR A 26 -7.15 -8.33 -8.39
C THR A 26 -8.30 -8.12 -9.38
N LEU A 27 -9.54 -8.52 -9.07
CA LEU A 27 -10.70 -8.26 -9.92
C LEU A 27 -11.00 -6.77 -10.06
N THR A 28 -10.84 -6.00 -8.97
CA THR A 28 -10.97 -4.53 -8.98
C THR A 28 -9.91 -3.89 -9.86
N PHE A 29 -8.66 -4.36 -9.78
CA PHE A 29 -7.57 -3.95 -10.66
C PHE A 29 -7.88 -4.24 -12.14
N LEU A 30 -8.53 -5.37 -12.44
CA LEU A 30 -8.98 -5.73 -13.79
C LEU A 30 -10.23 -4.96 -14.27
N GLY A 31 -10.80 -4.08 -13.45
CA GLY A 31 -11.94 -3.22 -13.79
C GLY A 31 -13.32 -3.85 -13.55
N TYR A 32 -13.39 -4.93 -12.76
CA TYR A 32 -14.63 -5.58 -12.32
C TYR A 32 -15.02 -5.08 -10.92
N GLU A 33 -16.28 -5.27 -10.57
CA GLU A 33 -16.79 -5.00 -9.22
C GLU A 33 -16.97 -6.34 -8.48
N PRO A 34 -16.09 -6.68 -7.52
CA PRO A 34 -16.22 -7.93 -6.78
C PRO A 34 -17.40 -7.85 -5.79
N VAL A 35 -18.21 -8.90 -5.76
CA VAL A 35 -19.34 -9.06 -4.83
C VAL A 35 -19.16 -10.38 -4.08
N TRP A 36 -19.36 -10.40 -2.77
CA TRP A 36 -19.38 -11.62 -1.97
C TRP A 36 -20.28 -11.41 -0.75
N GLN A 37 -20.70 -12.52 -0.15
CA GLN A 37 -21.39 -12.52 1.13
C GLN A 37 -20.51 -13.16 2.20
N ASP A 38 -20.39 -12.52 3.36
CA ASP A 38 -19.78 -13.15 4.52
C ASP A 38 -20.81 -14.00 5.26
N ILE A 39 -20.48 -15.28 5.47
CA ILE A 39 -21.35 -16.23 6.17
C ILE A 39 -20.65 -16.62 7.46
N PHE A 40 -21.05 -15.98 8.55
CA PHE A 40 -20.66 -16.34 9.91
C PHE A 40 -21.73 -17.26 10.49
N GLY A 41 -21.32 -18.34 11.19
CA GLY A 41 -22.18 -19.43 11.65
C GLY A 41 -23.31 -19.07 12.64
N THR A 42 -23.64 -17.78 12.79
CA THR A 42 -24.64 -17.23 13.71
C THR A 42 -25.84 -16.57 13.01
N GLU A 43 -25.88 -16.50 11.67
CA GLU A 43 -27.05 -15.99 10.94
C GLU A 43 -28.12 -17.09 10.83
N GLY A 44 -29.12 -17.06 11.71
CA GLY A 44 -30.16 -18.11 11.85
C GLY A 44 -31.21 -18.17 10.74
N GLY A 45 -30.85 -17.98 9.46
CA GLY A 45 -31.78 -17.95 8.34
C GLY A 45 -31.26 -18.64 7.06
N ASP A 46 -32.17 -19.03 6.18
CA ASP A 46 -31.84 -19.57 4.86
C ASP A 46 -31.42 -18.46 3.90
N LEU A 47 -30.11 -18.33 3.65
CA LEU A 47 -29.54 -17.27 2.82
C LEU A 47 -29.68 -17.53 1.31
N ARG A 48 -30.20 -18.70 0.89
CA ARG A 48 -30.21 -19.10 -0.53
C ARG A 48 -30.92 -18.08 -1.42
N GLN A 49 -32.03 -17.48 -0.97
CA GLN A 49 -32.75 -16.48 -1.77
C GLN A 49 -31.89 -15.24 -2.06
N MET A 50 -31.17 -14.75 -1.06
CA MET A 50 -30.27 -13.60 -1.21
C MET A 50 -29.08 -13.94 -2.10
N LEU A 51 -28.47 -15.12 -1.91
CA LEU A 51 -27.34 -15.58 -2.72
C LEU A 51 -27.73 -15.69 -4.21
N ARG A 52 -28.91 -16.25 -4.51
CA ARG A 52 -29.44 -16.29 -5.89
C ARG A 52 -29.55 -14.89 -6.50
N ALA A 53 -30.13 -13.94 -5.77
CA ALA A 53 -30.29 -12.57 -6.25
C ALA A 53 -28.94 -11.88 -6.54
N GLN A 54 -27.92 -12.10 -5.70
CA GLN A 54 -26.58 -11.55 -5.92
C GLN A 54 -25.86 -12.22 -7.11
N ILE A 55 -25.91 -13.55 -7.22
CA ILE A 55 -25.29 -14.29 -8.32
C ILE A 55 -25.94 -13.95 -9.66
N ASP A 56 -27.27 -13.79 -9.70
CA ASP A 56 -28.00 -13.48 -10.93
C ASP A 56 -27.62 -12.12 -11.51
N GLN A 57 -27.26 -11.15 -10.66
CA GLN A 57 -26.76 -9.83 -11.07
C GLN A 57 -25.32 -9.86 -11.58
N CYS A 58 -24.53 -10.88 -11.21
CA CYS A 58 -23.13 -11.00 -11.59
C CYS A 58 -22.95 -11.58 -13.00
N LYS A 59 -21.84 -11.24 -13.65
CA LYS A 59 -21.46 -11.76 -14.98
C LYS A 59 -20.84 -13.15 -14.94
N GLY A 60 -20.30 -13.54 -13.78
CA GLY A 60 -19.74 -14.87 -13.53
C GLY A 60 -19.35 -15.03 -12.07
N VAL A 61 -18.87 -16.22 -11.73
CA VAL A 61 -18.50 -16.60 -10.36
C VAL A 61 -17.06 -17.10 -10.33
N VAL A 62 -16.25 -16.55 -9.42
CA VAL A 62 -14.94 -17.10 -9.07
C VAL A 62 -15.09 -17.84 -7.74
N GLN A 63 -14.87 -19.15 -7.74
CA GLN A 63 -14.91 -19.94 -6.50
C GLN A 63 -13.49 -20.29 -6.04
N LEU A 64 -13.17 -19.95 -4.80
CA LEU A 64 -11.96 -20.40 -4.12
C LEU A 64 -12.26 -21.71 -3.40
N VAL A 65 -11.64 -22.78 -3.86
CA VAL A 65 -11.87 -24.13 -3.35
C VAL A 65 -10.80 -24.47 -2.32
N GLY A 66 -11.13 -24.29 -1.04
CA GLY A 66 -10.32 -24.64 0.13
C GLY A 66 -10.60 -26.04 0.69
N GLN A 67 -10.00 -26.36 1.82
CA GLN A 67 -10.13 -27.62 2.54
C GLN A 67 -11.32 -27.65 3.50
N CYS A 68 -11.90 -26.51 3.88
CA CYS A 68 -13.09 -26.46 4.73
C CYS A 68 -14.38 -26.58 3.91
N TYR A 69 -15.39 -27.24 4.48
CA TYR A 69 -16.75 -27.32 3.97
C TYR A 69 -17.49 -25.98 4.15
N GLY A 70 -17.40 -25.37 5.34
CA GLY A 70 -18.07 -24.12 5.69
C GLY A 70 -19.46 -24.31 6.30
N ALA A 71 -20.25 -23.23 6.34
CA ALA A 71 -21.63 -23.27 6.84
C ALA A 71 -22.58 -23.86 5.79
N GLU A 72 -23.60 -24.60 6.22
CA GLU A 72 -24.63 -25.17 5.34
C GLU A 72 -26.04 -24.60 5.62
N PRO A 73 -26.95 -24.63 4.63
CA PRO A 73 -28.35 -24.28 4.84
C PRO A 73 -29.00 -25.17 5.91
N PRO A 74 -30.00 -24.66 6.66
CA PRO A 74 -30.64 -25.40 7.75
C PRO A 74 -31.42 -26.64 7.27
N THR A 75 -31.77 -26.69 5.98
CA THR A 75 -32.41 -27.85 5.34
C THR A 75 -31.68 -28.17 4.04
N PRO A 76 -31.52 -29.46 3.70
CA PRO A 76 -30.94 -29.85 2.42
C PRO A 76 -31.64 -29.18 1.24
N ASP A 77 -30.88 -28.86 0.20
CA ASP A 77 -31.44 -28.32 -1.01
C ASP A 77 -32.23 -29.39 -1.78
N PRO A 78 -33.46 -29.11 -2.23
CA PRO A 78 -34.26 -30.09 -2.98
C PRO A 78 -33.58 -30.59 -4.26
N GLU A 79 -32.66 -29.80 -4.84
CA GLU A 79 -32.01 -30.10 -6.10
C GLU A 79 -30.56 -30.54 -5.93
N PHE A 80 -29.83 -29.89 -5.03
CA PHE A 80 -28.40 -30.17 -4.82
C PHE A 80 -28.12 -31.08 -3.61
N GLY A 81 -29.15 -31.41 -2.82
CA GLY A 81 -28.99 -32.18 -1.59
C GLY A 81 -28.28 -31.37 -0.51
N ARG A 82 -27.55 -32.06 0.37
CA ARG A 82 -26.78 -31.43 1.45
C ARG A 82 -25.48 -30.86 0.89
N VAL A 83 -25.36 -29.53 0.90
CA VAL A 83 -24.22 -28.77 0.41
C VAL A 83 -23.97 -27.56 1.31
N SER A 84 -22.72 -27.10 1.39
CA SER A 84 -22.43 -25.83 2.06
C SER A 84 -22.93 -24.64 1.23
N TYR A 85 -23.05 -23.46 1.84
CA TYR A 85 -23.42 -22.25 1.10
C TYR A 85 -22.42 -21.94 -0.02
N THR A 86 -21.12 -22.11 0.22
CA THR A 86 -20.08 -21.92 -0.78
C THR A 86 -20.25 -22.91 -1.95
N GLN A 87 -20.55 -24.17 -1.67
CA GLN A 87 -20.84 -25.16 -2.70
C GLN A 87 -22.13 -24.84 -3.47
N TYR A 88 -23.18 -24.42 -2.75
CA TYR A 88 -24.46 -23.99 -3.31
C TYR A 88 -24.29 -22.85 -4.32
N GLU A 89 -23.50 -21.82 -3.99
CA GLU A 89 -23.22 -20.68 -4.87
C GLU A 89 -22.68 -21.13 -6.25
N ALA A 90 -21.72 -22.05 -6.26
CA ALA A 90 -21.16 -22.57 -7.50
C ALA A 90 -22.15 -23.47 -8.25
N LEU A 91 -22.87 -24.35 -7.55
CA LEU A 91 -23.86 -25.23 -8.19
C LEU A 91 -25.01 -24.42 -8.82
N TYR A 92 -25.52 -23.43 -8.10
CA TYR A 92 -26.56 -22.52 -8.60
C TYR A 92 -26.08 -21.73 -9.82
N ALA A 93 -24.87 -21.15 -9.77
CA ALA A 93 -24.29 -20.44 -10.90
C ALA A 93 -24.15 -21.32 -12.15
N ARG A 94 -23.78 -22.61 -11.97
CA ARG A 94 -23.63 -23.57 -13.07
C ARG A 94 -24.98 -23.86 -13.69
N LYS A 95 -26.00 -24.07 -12.84
CA LYS A 95 -27.39 -24.30 -13.26
C LYS A 95 -27.94 -23.12 -14.08
N THR A 96 -27.66 -21.89 -13.67
CA THR A 96 -28.16 -20.68 -14.36
C THR A 96 -27.32 -20.28 -15.58
N GLY A 97 -26.35 -21.11 -15.98
CA GLY A 97 -25.51 -20.88 -17.16
C GLY A 97 -24.47 -19.78 -16.98
N LYS A 98 -24.17 -19.36 -15.75
CA LYS A 98 -23.09 -18.42 -15.46
C LYS A 98 -21.76 -19.14 -15.65
N LYS A 99 -20.76 -18.42 -16.18
CA LYS A 99 -19.38 -18.92 -16.23
C LYS A 99 -18.82 -18.99 -14.82
N ILE A 100 -18.19 -20.11 -14.50
CA ILE A 100 -17.52 -20.33 -13.22
C ILE A 100 -16.04 -20.57 -13.45
N TRP A 101 -15.22 -19.95 -12.62
CA TRP A 101 -13.79 -20.20 -12.53
C TRP A 101 -13.46 -20.78 -11.15
N TYR A 102 -13.00 -22.02 -11.13
CA TYR A 102 -12.59 -22.69 -9.90
C TYR A 102 -11.10 -22.48 -9.67
N LEU A 103 -10.74 -21.91 -8.52
CA LEU A 103 -9.36 -21.69 -8.09
C LEU A 103 -9.06 -22.61 -6.90
N TYR A 104 -8.23 -23.63 -7.14
CA TYR A 104 -7.99 -24.70 -6.18
C TYR A 104 -6.82 -24.41 -5.26
N MET A 105 -7.10 -24.33 -3.97
CA MET A 105 -6.06 -24.16 -2.96
C MET A 105 -5.42 -25.52 -2.69
N ASP A 106 -4.11 -25.59 -2.85
CA ASP A 106 -3.33 -26.75 -2.44
C ASP A 106 -3.35 -26.88 -0.90
N LYS A 107 -3.01 -28.07 -0.37
CA LYS A 107 -2.86 -28.25 1.09
C LYS A 107 -1.77 -27.35 1.69
N SER A 108 -0.77 -26.97 0.89
CA SER A 108 0.30 -26.07 1.30
C SER A 108 -0.06 -24.58 1.24
N PHE A 109 -1.24 -24.22 0.71
CA PHE A 109 -1.64 -22.82 0.58
C PHE A 109 -1.83 -22.18 1.97
N PRO A 110 -1.32 -20.95 2.20
CA PRO A 110 -1.48 -20.27 3.48
C PRO A 110 -2.95 -19.84 3.71
N ILE A 111 -3.62 -20.52 4.64
CA ILE A 111 -5.01 -20.26 5.05
C ILE A 111 -5.07 -19.38 6.32
N ASP A 112 -6.24 -18.79 6.57
CA ASP A 112 -6.51 -18.06 7.81
C ASP A 112 -6.67 -19.05 8.99
N GLU A 113 -6.27 -18.66 10.19
CA GLU A 113 -6.38 -19.51 11.39
C GLU A 113 -7.85 -19.76 11.75
N HIS A 114 -8.23 -21.03 11.94
CA HIS A 114 -9.59 -21.43 12.27
C HIS A 114 -9.65 -22.74 13.06
N GLU A 115 -10.75 -22.95 13.79
CA GLU A 115 -11.05 -24.22 14.47
C GLU A 115 -11.25 -25.36 13.44
N PRO A 116 -10.76 -26.58 13.71
CA PRO A 116 -10.93 -27.71 12.81
C PRO A 116 -12.41 -28.10 12.67
N GLU A 117 -12.81 -28.49 11.46
CA GLU A 117 -14.15 -29.05 11.21
C GLU A 117 -14.26 -30.51 11.65
N SER A 118 -15.47 -30.99 11.90
CA SER A 118 -15.70 -32.41 12.18
C SER A 118 -15.27 -33.29 11.01
N GLU A 119 -14.91 -34.54 11.30
CA GLU A 119 -14.48 -35.51 10.26
C GLU A 119 -15.52 -35.68 9.15
N GLU A 120 -16.82 -35.61 9.49
CA GLU A 120 -17.93 -35.66 8.54
C GLU A 120 -17.85 -34.52 7.51
N LEU A 121 -17.67 -33.28 7.97
CA LEU A 121 -17.58 -32.11 7.08
C LEU A 121 -16.30 -32.14 6.23
N GLN A 122 -15.18 -32.60 6.80
CA GLN A 122 -13.94 -32.81 6.05
C GLN A 122 -14.12 -33.85 4.93
N HIS A 123 -14.85 -34.93 5.20
CA HIS A 123 -15.20 -35.95 4.20
C HIS A 123 -16.10 -35.38 3.10
N LEU A 124 -17.13 -34.61 3.44
CA LEU A 124 -18.02 -33.95 2.47
C LEU A 124 -17.26 -32.97 1.57
N GLN A 125 -16.38 -32.15 2.14
CA GLN A 125 -15.56 -31.23 1.35
C GLN A 125 -14.56 -31.96 0.46
N SER A 126 -13.95 -33.04 0.95
CA SER A 126 -13.05 -33.88 0.16
C SER A 126 -13.77 -34.50 -1.04
N ALA A 127 -15.02 -34.98 -0.85
CA ALA A 127 -15.85 -35.50 -1.93
C ALA A 127 -16.16 -34.41 -2.98
N TYR A 128 -16.57 -33.22 -2.55
CA TYR A 128 -16.84 -32.09 -3.45
C TYR A 128 -15.59 -31.69 -4.26
N ARG A 129 -14.43 -31.57 -3.60
CA ARG A 129 -13.14 -31.28 -4.25
C ARG A 129 -12.78 -32.34 -5.30
N ASN A 130 -13.06 -33.61 -5.03
CA ASN A 130 -12.78 -34.70 -5.97
C ASN A 130 -13.72 -34.68 -7.18
N ILE A 131 -15.01 -34.36 -6.99
CA ILE A 131 -15.97 -34.20 -8.09
C ILE A 131 -15.50 -33.11 -9.05
N LEU A 132 -15.19 -31.93 -8.51
CA LEU A 132 -14.76 -30.81 -9.34
C LEU A 132 -13.43 -31.10 -10.08
N LYS A 133 -12.52 -31.91 -9.49
CA LYS A 133 -11.24 -32.31 -10.11
C LYS A 133 -11.43 -33.17 -11.36
N VAL A 134 -12.51 -33.93 -11.42
CA VAL A 134 -12.84 -34.78 -12.57
C VAL A 134 -13.56 -33.97 -13.66
N ASP A 135 -14.39 -32.99 -13.25
CA ASP A 135 -15.29 -32.25 -14.13
C ASP A 135 -14.64 -31.10 -14.93
N THR A 136 -13.45 -30.61 -14.55
CA THR A 136 -12.86 -29.39 -15.15
C THR A 136 -11.48 -29.67 -15.75
N HIS A 137 -11.24 -29.33 -17.02
CA HIS A 137 -10.00 -29.66 -17.75
C HIS A 137 -8.84 -28.64 -17.59
N LEU A 138 -8.85 -27.78 -16.58
CA LEU A 138 -7.81 -26.78 -16.34
C LEU A 138 -7.50 -26.71 -14.84
N PHE A 139 -6.53 -27.51 -14.38
CA PHE A 139 -6.06 -27.47 -13.00
C PHE A 139 -4.58 -27.16 -12.90
N HIS A 140 -4.28 -26.06 -12.22
CA HIS A 140 -3.00 -25.85 -11.55
C HIS A 140 -3.30 -25.65 -10.06
N PRO A 141 -2.84 -26.55 -9.16
CA PRO A 141 -2.96 -26.33 -7.73
C PRO A 141 -2.24 -25.03 -7.35
N LEU A 142 -2.92 -24.18 -6.60
CA LEU A 142 -2.40 -22.89 -6.16
C LEU A 142 -1.80 -23.08 -4.77
N ALA A 143 -0.47 -23.16 -4.72
CA ALA A 143 0.28 -23.36 -3.48
C ALA A 143 0.66 -22.05 -2.77
N THR A 144 0.62 -20.91 -3.47
CA THR A 144 1.02 -19.61 -2.91
C THR A 144 0.05 -18.49 -3.29
N ARG A 145 0.12 -17.37 -2.56
CA ARG A 145 -0.72 -16.19 -2.81
C ARG A 145 -0.45 -15.57 -4.18
N GLU A 146 0.80 -15.59 -4.61
CA GLU A 146 1.25 -15.12 -5.93
C GLU A 146 0.68 -16.02 -7.05
N ALA A 147 0.62 -17.33 -6.83
CA ALA A 147 -0.01 -18.25 -7.76
C ALA A 147 -1.52 -17.97 -7.88
N LEU A 148 -2.19 -17.67 -6.77
CA LEU A 148 -3.61 -17.29 -6.77
C LEU A 148 -3.85 -15.99 -7.54
N GLU A 149 -3.05 -14.96 -7.30
CA GLU A 149 -3.12 -13.69 -8.04
C GLU A 149 -2.88 -13.90 -9.53
N ALA A 150 -1.83 -14.64 -9.92
CA ALA A 150 -1.56 -15.00 -11.31
C ALA A 150 -2.71 -15.80 -11.93
N GLY A 151 -3.34 -16.68 -11.16
CA GLY A 151 -4.53 -17.45 -11.57
C GLY A 151 -5.72 -16.54 -11.89
N VAL A 152 -5.99 -15.54 -11.06
CA VAL A 152 -7.05 -14.54 -11.30
C VAL A 152 -6.70 -13.63 -12.48
N LEU A 153 -5.44 -13.23 -12.63
CA LEU A 153 -4.98 -12.40 -13.76
C LEU A 153 -5.14 -13.13 -15.11
N LYS A 154 -4.94 -14.45 -15.15
CA LYS A 154 -5.21 -15.27 -16.35
C LYS A 154 -6.70 -15.28 -16.76
N LEU A 155 -7.62 -14.97 -15.85
CA LEU A 155 -9.04 -14.83 -16.18
C LEU A 155 -9.34 -13.59 -17.04
N ARG A 156 -8.39 -12.66 -17.19
CA ARG A 156 -8.55 -11.41 -17.97
C ARG A 156 -9.06 -11.64 -19.39
N ASP A 157 -8.57 -12.68 -20.07
CA ASP A 157 -8.94 -12.95 -21.47
C ASP A 157 -10.37 -13.49 -21.57
N ASP A 158 -10.78 -14.36 -20.65
CA ASP A 158 -12.16 -14.84 -20.52
C ASP A 158 -13.13 -13.70 -20.13
N LEU A 159 -12.69 -12.84 -19.20
CA LEU A 159 -13.48 -11.74 -18.67
C LEU A 159 -13.68 -10.62 -19.72
N THR A 160 -12.70 -10.38 -20.60
CA THR A 160 -12.82 -9.40 -21.70
C THR A 160 -13.80 -9.84 -22.79
N GLN A 161 -13.98 -11.15 -23.03
CA GLN A 161 -15.01 -11.65 -23.95
C GLN A 161 -16.44 -11.33 -23.45
N LEU A 162 -16.67 -11.35 -22.12
CA LEU A 162 -17.97 -11.01 -21.52
C LEU A 162 -18.36 -9.53 -21.67
N ARG A 163 -17.43 -8.65 -22.10
CA ARG A 163 -17.64 -7.21 -22.28
C ARG A 163 -18.21 -6.84 -23.67
N ARG A 164 -18.20 -7.75 -24.67
CA ARG A 164 -18.74 -7.52 -26.02
C ARG A 164 -20.26 -7.76 -26.08
N GLY A 165 -21.03 -6.90 -25.41
CA GLY A 165 -22.49 -7.06 -25.34
C GLY A 165 -23.28 -5.76 -25.12
N ALA A 166 -22.90 -4.66 -25.75
CA ALA A 166 -23.68 -3.41 -25.67
C ALA A 166 -23.46 -2.52 -26.92
N LYS A 167 -24.09 -2.87 -28.05
CA LYS A 167 -23.87 -2.23 -29.37
C LYS A 167 -25.05 -1.40 -29.92
N ARG A 168 -25.99 -0.94 -29.09
CA ARG A 168 -27.16 -0.15 -29.56
C ARG A 168 -27.13 1.36 -29.24
N TRP A 169 -26.11 1.85 -28.55
CA TRP A 169 -26.03 3.27 -28.12
C TRP A 169 -25.20 4.18 -29.05
N ALA A 170 -24.47 3.62 -30.02
CA ALA A 170 -23.48 4.34 -30.83
C ALA A 170 -24.06 5.31 -31.89
N TRP A 171 -25.31 5.15 -32.30
CA TRP A 171 -25.88 5.95 -33.40
C TRP A 171 -26.23 7.39 -33.00
N GLY A 172 -26.62 7.64 -31.75
CA GLY A 172 -26.93 9.00 -31.27
C GLY A 172 -25.69 9.87 -31.03
N VAL A 173 -24.55 9.24 -30.69
CA VAL A 173 -23.29 9.95 -30.41
C VAL A 173 -22.58 10.36 -31.70
N ALA A 174 -22.73 9.60 -32.79
CA ALA A 174 -22.12 9.91 -34.09
C ALA A 174 -22.61 11.24 -34.69
N ALA A 175 -23.91 11.55 -34.55
CA ALA A 175 -24.49 12.79 -35.07
C ALA A 175 -23.97 14.03 -34.33
N LEU A 176 -23.78 13.93 -33.00
CA LEU A 176 -23.25 15.02 -32.17
C LEU A 176 -21.75 15.24 -32.41
N LEU A 177 -20.99 14.16 -32.66
CA LEU A 177 -19.55 14.22 -32.96
C LEU A 177 -19.25 14.86 -34.32
N CYS A 178 -20.13 14.72 -35.32
CA CYS A 178 -19.96 15.38 -36.61
C CYS A 178 -20.03 16.92 -36.51
N VAL A 179 -20.92 17.46 -35.68
CA VAL A 179 -21.05 18.91 -35.47
C VAL A 179 -19.83 19.47 -34.72
N ILE A 180 -19.35 18.73 -33.72
CA ILE A 180 -18.15 19.09 -32.95
C ILE A 180 -16.90 18.99 -33.84
N ALA A 181 -16.80 17.99 -34.72
CA ALA A 181 -15.67 17.82 -35.63
C ALA A 181 -15.51 18.98 -36.62
N VAL A 182 -16.60 19.57 -37.11
CA VAL A 182 -16.57 20.72 -38.02
C VAL A 182 -16.07 21.98 -37.30
N LEU A 183 -16.50 22.20 -36.05
CA LEU A 183 -16.03 23.31 -35.21
C LEU A 183 -14.56 23.16 -34.80
N VAL A 184 -14.12 21.93 -34.52
CA VAL A 184 -12.72 21.60 -34.22
C VAL A 184 -11.83 21.75 -35.47
N LEU A 185 -12.30 21.39 -36.66
CA LEU A 185 -11.59 21.59 -37.93
C LEU A 185 -11.32 23.07 -38.26
N TRP A 186 -12.21 23.96 -37.83
CA TRP A 186 -12.04 25.41 -37.99
C TRP A 186 -11.01 25.98 -36.99
N LEU A 187 -11.01 25.51 -35.74
CA LEU A 187 -10.04 25.91 -34.71
C LEU A 187 -8.62 25.34 -34.94
N VAL A 188 -8.51 24.09 -35.42
CA VAL A 188 -7.21 23.39 -35.60
C VAL A 188 -6.40 23.93 -36.78
N ARG A 189 -7.04 24.58 -37.76
CA ARG A 189 -6.33 25.27 -38.85
C ARG A 189 -5.45 26.44 -38.38
N GLY A 190 -5.66 26.95 -37.16
CA GLY A 190 -4.86 28.03 -36.57
C GLY A 190 -3.57 27.60 -35.84
N GLN A 191 -3.36 26.31 -35.54
CA GLN A 191 -2.22 25.83 -34.72
C GLN A 191 -1.48 24.62 -35.31
N GLY A 192 -1.58 24.39 -36.62
CA GLY A 192 -1.25 23.10 -37.25
C GLY A 192 0.21 22.78 -37.60
N LYS A 193 1.24 23.33 -36.93
CA LYS A 193 2.65 23.05 -37.31
C LYS A 193 3.44 22.13 -36.37
N MET A 194 3.16 22.05 -35.06
CA MET A 194 3.91 21.17 -34.13
C MET A 194 3.23 19.81 -33.87
N THR A 195 1.91 19.79 -33.73
CA THR A 195 1.13 18.56 -33.43
C THR A 195 1.08 17.57 -34.60
N ALA A 196 1.19 18.06 -35.84
CA ALA A 196 1.21 17.23 -37.04
C ALA A 196 2.52 16.43 -37.21
N GLN A 197 3.63 16.89 -36.63
CA GLN A 197 4.92 16.21 -36.71
C GLN A 197 5.02 15.08 -35.68
N LEU A 198 4.64 15.34 -34.42
CA LEU A 198 4.54 14.34 -33.34
C LEU A 198 3.55 13.20 -33.65
N ALA A 199 2.43 13.49 -34.32
CA ALA A 199 1.45 12.47 -34.73
C ALA A 199 1.95 11.62 -35.91
N ARG A 200 2.78 12.18 -36.81
CA ARG A 200 3.39 11.45 -37.93
C ARG A 200 4.53 10.54 -37.46
N GLU A 201 5.36 11.02 -36.54
CA GLU A 201 6.45 10.26 -35.93
C GLU A 201 5.93 9.18 -34.96
N GLY A 202 4.90 9.47 -34.15
CA GLY A 202 4.27 8.47 -33.29
C GLY A 202 3.57 7.34 -34.07
N GLY A 203 2.90 7.68 -35.16
CA GLY A 203 2.24 6.70 -36.04
C GLY A 203 3.21 5.90 -36.93
N SER A 204 4.43 6.39 -37.17
CA SER A 204 5.48 5.61 -37.83
C SER A 204 6.18 4.68 -36.85
N LEU A 205 6.49 5.15 -35.64
CA LEU A 205 7.20 4.36 -34.63
C LEU A 205 6.36 3.18 -34.12
N GLU A 206 5.05 3.37 -33.96
CA GLU A 206 4.14 2.28 -33.58
C GLU A 206 4.11 1.16 -34.63
N LYS A 207 4.17 1.51 -35.92
CA LYS A 207 4.26 0.51 -37.01
C LYS A 207 5.61 -0.22 -37.01
N ILE A 208 6.70 0.50 -36.75
CA ILE A 208 8.05 -0.08 -36.61
C ILE A 208 8.07 -1.06 -35.43
N ALA A 209 7.48 -0.69 -34.29
CA ALA A 209 7.37 -1.56 -33.13
C ALA A 209 6.55 -2.83 -33.41
N GLN A 210 5.39 -2.71 -34.08
CA GLN A 210 4.58 -3.88 -34.48
C GLN A 210 5.35 -4.85 -35.39
N ARG A 211 6.15 -4.32 -36.33
CA ARG A 211 7.00 -5.14 -37.19
C ARG A 211 8.12 -5.80 -36.41
N PHE A 212 8.78 -5.06 -35.52
CA PHE A 212 9.80 -5.61 -34.65
C PHE A 212 9.28 -6.80 -33.82
N GLU A 213 8.08 -6.70 -33.23
CA GLU A 213 7.44 -7.81 -32.51
C GLU A 213 7.20 -9.05 -33.40
N SER A 214 6.78 -8.84 -34.65
CA SER A 214 6.58 -9.93 -35.61
C SER A 214 7.89 -10.65 -35.96
N LEU A 215 8.98 -9.88 -36.09
CA LEU A 215 10.33 -10.41 -36.37
C LEU A 215 10.86 -11.19 -35.15
N ALA A 216 10.73 -10.61 -33.95
CA ALA A 216 11.15 -11.23 -32.70
C ALA A 216 10.45 -12.59 -32.45
N SER A 217 9.23 -12.76 -32.95
CA SER A 217 8.47 -14.01 -32.85
C SER A 217 8.94 -15.11 -33.82
N THR A 218 9.58 -14.72 -34.93
CA THR A 218 10.08 -15.65 -35.95
C THR A 218 11.42 -16.26 -35.54
N GLY A 219 12.24 -15.49 -34.81
CA GLY A 219 13.57 -15.90 -34.36
C GLY A 219 14.60 -15.96 -35.50
N GLY A 220 15.88 -16.03 -35.13
CA GLY A 220 16.99 -16.13 -36.09
C GLY A 220 17.40 -14.81 -36.74
N LEU A 221 18.46 -14.85 -37.55
CA LEU A 221 19.01 -13.68 -38.24
C LEU A 221 18.27 -13.42 -39.56
N ILE A 222 17.95 -12.15 -39.80
CA ILE A 222 17.36 -11.68 -41.05
C ILE A 222 18.50 -11.42 -42.03
N GLN A 223 18.53 -12.18 -43.12
CA GLN A 223 19.51 -11.95 -44.18
C GLN A 223 19.20 -10.65 -44.92
N ASN A 224 20.23 -9.84 -45.17
CA ASN A 224 20.12 -8.56 -45.87
C ASN A 224 19.11 -7.58 -45.23
N ALA A 225 19.22 -7.35 -43.92
CA ALA A 225 18.45 -6.32 -43.21
C ALA A 225 18.59 -4.95 -43.91
N LYS A 226 17.47 -4.23 -44.03
CA LYS A 226 17.38 -2.91 -44.68
C LYS A 226 16.58 -1.90 -43.89
N THR A 227 15.67 -2.36 -43.05
CA THR A 227 14.79 -1.49 -42.26
C THR A 227 15.32 -1.37 -40.83
N PRO A 228 15.03 -0.27 -40.12
CA PRO A 228 15.46 -0.10 -38.73
C PRO A 228 15.03 -1.27 -37.84
N GLU A 229 13.78 -1.72 -37.93
CA GLU A 229 13.27 -2.85 -37.15
C GLU A 229 14.05 -4.16 -37.39
N GLU A 230 14.51 -4.42 -38.62
CA GLU A 230 15.33 -5.59 -38.96
C GLU A 230 16.75 -5.49 -38.38
N HIS A 231 17.37 -4.31 -38.48
CA HIS A 231 18.68 -4.06 -37.89
C HIS A 231 18.64 -4.18 -36.36
N TYR A 232 17.61 -3.62 -35.71
CA TYR A 232 17.47 -3.76 -34.26
C TYR A 232 17.24 -5.22 -33.84
N HIS A 233 16.41 -5.97 -34.58
CA HIS A 233 16.22 -7.40 -34.35
C HIS A 233 17.53 -8.18 -34.47
N ASN A 234 18.27 -8.00 -35.56
CA ASN A 234 19.58 -8.66 -35.77
C ASN A 234 20.59 -8.27 -34.68
N ALA A 235 20.60 -7.01 -34.25
CA ALA A 235 21.46 -6.55 -33.17
C ALA A 235 21.18 -7.33 -31.86
N ARG A 236 19.91 -7.50 -31.49
CA ARG A 236 19.51 -8.29 -30.31
C ARG A 236 19.87 -9.76 -30.44
N VAL A 237 19.66 -10.37 -31.60
CA VAL A 237 20.06 -11.78 -31.85
C VAL A 237 21.57 -11.96 -31.71
N HIS A 238 22.37 -11.04 -32.27
CA HIS A 238 23.83 -11.09 -32.15
C HIS A 238 24.32 -10.84 -30.73
N GLU A 239 23.73 -9.88 -30.01
CA GLU A 239 24.06 -9.58 -28.62
C GLU A 239 23.80 -10.79 -27.72
N LEU A 240 22.63 -11.42 -27.84
CA LEU A 240 22.28 -12.64 -27.09
C LEU A 240 23.16 -13.83 -27.47
N GLY A 241 23.65 -13.87 -28.71
CA GLY A 241 24.62 -14.86 -29.19
C GLY A 241 26.09 -14.55 -28.81
N GLY A 242 26.35 -13.44 -28.10
CA GLY A 242 27.71 -13.03 -27.69
C GLY A 242 28.58 -12.46 -28.84
N ASN A 243 28.02 -12.26 -30.03
CA ASN A 243 28.74 -11.66 -31.15
C ASN A 243 28.64 -10.13 -31.11
N PHE A 244 29.35 -9.51 -30.16
CA PHE A 244 29.27 -8.07 -29.92
C PHE A 244 29.76 -7.21 -31.08
N SER A 245 30.69 -7.71 -31.91
CA SER A 245 31.15 -6.98 -33.10
C SER A 245 30.02 -6.85 -34.13
N ALA A 246 29.33 -7.95 -34.43
CA ALA A 246 28.18 -7.92 -35.33
C ALA A 246 27.01 -7.13 -34.72
N ALA A 247 26.74 -7.31 -33.42
CA ALA A 247 25.71 -6.55 -32.72
C ALA A 247 25.97 -5.03 -32.79
N ARG A 248 27.21 -4.58 -32.55
CA ARG A 248 27.61 -3.17 -32.65
C ARG A 248 27.35 -2.59 -34.03
N LYS A 249 27.64 -3.35 -35.09
CA LYS A 249 27.36 -2.95 -36.47
C LYS A 249 25.85 -2.75 -36.67
N GLU A 250 25.05 -3.76 -36.36
CA GLU A 250 23.58 -3.71 -36.54
C GLU A 250 22.92 -2.62 -35.69
N TYR A 251 23.38 -2.41 -34.45
CA TYR A 251 22.96 -1.27 -33.63
C TYR A 251 23.29 0.06 -34.29
N SER A 252 24.49 0.21 -34.84
CA SER A 252 24.90 1.47 -35.48
C SER A 252 24.04 1.79 -36.70
N GLU A 253 23.71 0.79 -37.53
CA GLU A 253 22.81 0.94 -38.67
C GLU A 253 21.40 1.36 -38.23
N TYR A 254 20.89 0.78 -37.14
CA TYR A 254 19.63 1.23 -36.54
C TYR A 254 19.71 2.68 -36.05
N LEU A 255 20.71 3.03 -35.25
CA LEU A 255 20.76 4.30 -34.51
C LEU A 255 20.93 5.52 -35.43
N VAL A 256 21.52 5.36 -36.62
CA VAL A 256 21.61 6.43 -37.64
C VAL A 256 20.22 6.85 -38.16
N SER A 257 19.20 6.01 -38.03
CA SER A 257 17.82 6.38 -38.40
C SER A 257 17.21 7.47 -37.51
N ASN A 258 17.86 7.82 -36.38
CA ASN A 258 17.49 8.89 -35.47
C ASN A 258 16.02 8.84 -34.99
N LEU A 259 15.48 7.63 -34.80
CA LEU A 259 14.14 7.43 -34.28
C LEU A 259 14.07 7.76 -32.78
N GLU A 260 12.95 8.34 -32.35
CA GLU A 260 12.67 8.66 -30.93
C GLU A 260 12.23 7.40 -30.16
N ALA A 261 13.11 6.40 -30.10
CA ALA A 261 12.94 5.17 -29.33
C ALA A 261 14.13 4.94 -28.41
N LEU A 262 13.86 4.62 -27.14
CA LEU A 262 14.85 4.59 -26.07
C LEU A 262 15.54 3.23 -25.92
N ASP A 263 14.82 2.13 -26.09
CA ASP A 263 15.32 0.78 -25.83
C ASP A 263 16.55 0.37 -26.67
N PRO A 264 16.68 0.74 -27.96
CA PRO A 264 17.91 0.46 -28.71
C PRO A 264 19.11 1.24 -28.17
N TRP A 265 18.92 2.50 -27.77
CA TRP A 265 19.99 3.29 -27.14
C TRP A 265 20.45 2.68 -25.83
N LEU A 266 19.50 2.24 -24.98
CA LEU A 266 19.83 1.60 -23.70
C LEU A 266 20.53 0.26 -23.90
N SER A 267 20.06 -0.55 -24.85
CA SER A 267 20.66 -1.86 -25.16
C SER A 267 22.07 -1.71 -25.71
N TYR A 268 22.26 -0.78 -26.65
CA TYR A 268 23.57 -0.45 -27.21
C TYR A 268 24.55 0.06 -26.14
N MET A 269 24.11 1.00 -25.30
CA MET A 269 24.90 1.52 -24.18
C MET A 269 25.28 0.40 -23.19
N ALA A 270 24.35 -0.48 -22.83
CA ALA A 270 24.61 -1.58 -21.91
C ALA A 270 25.62 -2.58 -22.48
N MET A 271 25.46 -2.95 -23.75
CA MET A 271 26.39 -3.81 -24.48
C MET A 271 27.80 -3.19 -24.52
N LEU A 272 27.93 -1.93 -24.91
CA LEU A 272 29.21 -1.22 -24.95
C LEU A 272 29.88 -1.18 -23.58
N LYS A 273 29.13 -0.89 -22.52
CA LYS A 273 29.68 -0.91 -21.15
C LYS A 273 30.21 -2.29 -20.76
N SER A 274 29.54 -3.36 -21.20
CA SER A 274 29.96 -4.73 -20.95
C SER A 274 31.19 -5.13 -21.76
N ALA A 275 31.31 -4.66 -23.00
CA ALA A 275 32.38 -5.07 -23.92
C ALA A 275 33.64 -4.20 -23.80
N GLU A 276 33.47 -2.89 -23.62
CA GLU A 276 34.51 -1.86 -23.77
C GLU A 276 34.68 -0.99 -22.50
N GLY A 277 33.89 -1.27 -21.46
CA GLY A 277 33.84 -0.46 -20.26
C GLY A 277 33.18 0.90 -20.48
N LYS A 278 33.16 1.72 -19.42
CA LYS A 278 32.45 3.00 -19.43
C LYS A 278 33.05 4.00 -20.43
N ALA A 279 34.38 4.11 -20.47
CA ALA A 279 35.07 5.07 -21.34
C ALA A 279 34.82 4.78 -22.83
N GLY A 280 34.92 3.50 -23.23
CA GLY A 280 34.62 3.08 -24.61
C GLY A 280 33.15 3.33 -24.96
N ALA A 281 32.22 3.09 -24.03
CA ALA A 281 30.81 3.40 -24.23
C ALA A 281 30.55 4.90 -24.45
N VAL A 282 31.22 5.76 -23.69
CA VAL A 282 31.13 7.23 -23.85
C VAL A 282 31.63 7.65 -25.23
N GLU A 283 32.80 7.19 -25.65
CA GLU A 283 33.38 7.51 -26.96
C GLU A 283 32.47 7.04 -28.11
N ALA A 284 32.01 5.79 -28.06
CA ALA A 284 31.15 5.20 -29.07
C ALA A 284 29.76 5.88 -29.15
N MET A 285 29.23 6.38 -28.04
CA MET A 285 27.97 7.14 -28.02
C MET A 285 28.17 8.55 -28.61
N HIS A 286 29.26 9.24 -28.27
CA HIS A 286 29.54 10.59 -28.78
C HIS A 286 29.75 10.64 -30.30
N TYR A 287 30.17 9.53 -30.93
CA TYR A 287 30.26 9.41 -32.39
C TYR A 287 28.98 9.81 -33.13
N PHE A 288 27.81 9.62 -32.51
CA PHE A 288 26.52 9.95 -33.11
C PHE A 288 26.16 11.44 -32.99
N GLY A 289 26.78 12.19 -32.07
CA GLY A 289 26.35 13.53 -31.68
C GLY A 289 26.26 14.54 -32.84
N ASP A 290 27.24 14.54 -33.74
CA ASP A 290 27.23 15.44 -34.90
C ASP A 290 26.33 14.95 -36.04
N LYS A 291 26.05 13.66 -36.08
CA LYS A 291 25.31 12.98 -37.14
C LYS A 291 23.80 13.03 -36.92
N LEU A 292 23.37 13.09 -35.67
CA LEU A 292 21.97 13.07 -35.25
C LEU A 292 21.48 14.49 -34.94
N LYS A 293 21.16 15.26 -35.98
CA LYS A 293 20.61 16.63 -35.85
C LYS A 293 19.19 16.70 -36.45
N PRO A 294 18.16 17.09 -35.66
CA PRO A 294 18.21 17.37 -34.22
C PRO A 294 18.41 16.09 -33.40
N SER A 295 19.07 16.21 -32.23
CA SER A 295 19.25 15.09 -31.31
C SER A 295 17.93 14.70 -30.65
N THR A 296 17.58 13.42 -30.70
CA THR A 296 16.42 12.87 -29.98
C THR A 296 16.57 12.95 -28.47
N VAL A 297 15.46 12.98 -27.75
CA VAL A 297 15.47 12.93 -26.27
C VAL A 297 16.01 11.59 -25.78
N SER A 298 15.74 10.52 -26.53
CA SER A 298 16.25 9.16 -26.28
C SER A 298 17.78 9.10 -26.30
N TYR A 299 18.42 9.71 -27.31
CA TYR A 299 19.88 9.83 -27.37
C TYR A 299 20.44 10.65 -26.19
N GLN A 300 19.85 11.81 -25.91
CA GLN A 300 20.27 12.66 -24.81
C GLN A 300 20.14 11.95 -23.45
N THR A 301 19.07 11.16 -23.28
CA THR A 301 18.83 10.35 -22.08
C THR A 301 19.91 9.28 -21.92
N ALA A 302 20.28 8.58 -22.99
CA ALA A 302 21.35 7.58 -22.94
C ALA A 302 22.72 8.20 -22.60
N LEU A 303 23.03 9.39 -23.13
CA LEU A 303 24.23 10.14 -22.72
C LEU A 303 24.18 10.54 -21.24
N ALA A 304 23.03 11.02 -20.74
CA ALA A 304 22.89 11.38 -19.34
C ALA A 304 23.16 10.18 -18.41
N LEU A 305 22.72 8.97 -18.79
CA LEU A 305 22.96 7.74 -18.03
C LEU A 305 24.44 7.32 -17.96
N LEU A 306 25.30 7.87 -18.81
CA LEU A 306 26.74 7.68 -18.73
C LEU A 306 27.44 8.63 -17.75
N GLU A 307 26.78 9.65 -17.22
CA GLU A 307 27.32 10.46 -16.14
C GLU A 307 27.41 9.67 -14.82
N ASP A 308 28.13 10.19 -13.82
CA ASP A 308 28.22 9.58 -12.49
C ASP A 308 27.40 10.35 -11.44
N GLY A 309 26.88 9.60 -10.47
CA GLY A 309 26.30 10.11 -9.23
C GLY A 309 25.32 11.26 -9.45
N GLU A 310 25.55 12.37 -8.75
CA GLU A 310 24.68 13.55 -8.76
C GLU A 310 24.57 14.19 -10.14
N LYS A 311 25.66 14.23 -10.92
CA LYS A 311 25.63 14.80 -12.28
C LYS A 311 24.65 14.07 -13.19
N ARG A 312 24.54 12.75 -13.06
CA ARG A 312 23.53 11.95 -13.78
C ARG A 312 22.13 12.37 -13.39
N VAL A 313 21.86 12.48 -12.09
CA VAL A 313 20.54 12.87 -11.55
C VAL A 313 20.17 14.26 -12.03
N GLU A 314 21.09 15.23 -11.98
CA GLU A 314 20.89 16.59 -12.46
C GLU A 314 20.54 16.63 -13.95
N LYS A 315 21.32 15.94 -14.80
CA LYS A 315 21.04 15.88 -16.24
C LYS A 315 19.69 15.23 -16.56
N LEU A 316 19.36 14.12 -15.89
CA LEU A 316 18.07 13.46 -16.10
C LEU A 316 16.90 14.35 -15.68
N LYS A 317 17.02 15.06 -14.55
CA LYS A 317 16.01 16.02 -14.09
C LYS A 317 15.84 17.18 -15.06
N ALA A 318 16.95 17.78 -15.52
CA ALA A 318 16.91 18.86 -16.51
C ALA A 318 16.25 18.41 -17.82
N LEU A 319 16.54 17.18 -18.28
CA LEU A 319 15.87 16.59 -19.45
C LEU A 319 14.37 16.39 -19.21
N ALA A 320 13.97 15.95 -18.03
CA ALA A 320 12.56 15.71 -17.69
C ALA A 320 11.76 17.02 -17.63
N GLU A 321 12.37 18.09 -17.12
CA GLU A 321 11.78 19.43 -17.10
C GLU A 321 11.64 20.01 -18.51
N ALA A 322 12.66 19.85 -19.36
CA ALA A 322 12.63 20.30 -20.74
C ALA A 322 11.68 19.49 -21.64
N ASN A 323 11.42 18.21 -21.31
CA ASN A 323 10.66 17.28 -22.13
C ASN A 323 9.56 16.55 -21.32
N PRO A 324 8.52 17.26 -20.85
CA PRO A 324 7.49 16.69 -19.97
C PRO A 324 6.65 15.58 -20.63
N ASP A 325 6.70 15.47 -21.97
CA ASP A 325 6.01 14.42 -22.73
C ASP A 325 6.84 13.13 -22.92
N PHE A 326 8.11 13.13 -22.49
CA PHE A 326 8.99 11.97 -22.56
C PHE A 326 8.88 11.15 -21.25
N GLY A 327 7.86 10.31 -21.18
CA GLY A 327 7.51 9.51 -20.00
C GLY A 327 8.55 8.51 -19.47
N PRO A 328 9.58 8.07 -20.22
CA PRO A 328 10.63 7.22 -19.65
C PRO A 328 11.52 7.90 -18.58
N LEU A 329 11.67 9.23 -18.62
CA LEU A 329 12.58 9.94 -17.71
C LEU A 329 12.19 9.82 -16.23
N PRO A 330 10.92 10.01 -15.82
CA PRO A 330 10.50 9.78 -14.44
C PRO A 330 10.88 8.40 -13.89
N TRP A 331 10.79 7.34 -14.70
CA TRP A 331 11.24 6.02 -14.29
C TRP A 331 12.75 5.98 -14.05
N LEU A 332 13.55 6.46 -15.01
CA LEU A 332 15.01 6.47 -14.89
C LEU A 332 15.48 7.28 -13.69
N ILE A 333 14.82 8.40 -13.37
CA ILE A 333 15.13 9.19 -12.18
C ILE A 333 14.74 8.44 -10.89
N SER A 334 13.60 7.74 -10.87
CA SER A 334 13.20 6.93 -9.71
C SER A 334 14.21 5.81 -9.38
N GLN A 335 14.92 5.30 -10.40
CA GLN A 335 15.96 4.29 -10.22
C GLN A 335 17.15 4.84 -9.42
N GLU A 336 17.46 6.12 -9.55
CA GLU A 336 18.58 6.75 -8.85
C GLU A 336 18.36 6.85 -7.34
N PHE A 337 17.11 6.78 -6.88
CA PHE A 337 16.74 6.77 -5.46
C PHE A 337 16.45 5.36 -4.92
N SER A 338 16.54 4.34 -5.77
CA SER A 338 16.20 2.96 -5.41
C SER A 338 17.18 2.35 -4.41
N GLU A 339 16.69 1.40 -3.61
CA GLU A 339 17.54 0.52 -2.79
C GLU A 339 18.61 -0.17 -3.65
N ALA A 340 18.28 -0.62 -4.86
CA ALA A 340 19.25 -1.25 -5.77
C ALA A 340 20.40 -0.31 -6.20
N ARG A 341 20.15 1.01 -6.30
CA ARG A 341 21.17 2.01 -6.64
C ARG A 341 21.92 2.51 -5.39
N LYS A 342 21.20 2.68 -4.28
CA LYS A 342 21.73 3.25 -3.02
C LYS A 342 22.36 2.19 -2.11
N GLY A 343 22.14 0.91 -2.38
CA GLY A 343 22.45 -0.22 -1.50
C GLY A 343 21.44 -0.32 -0.35
N GLU A 344 21.34 0.75 0.43
CA GLU A 344 20.31 0.89 1.46
C GLU A 344 19.70 2.29 1.40
N GLN A 345 18.37 2.34 1.35
CA GLN A 345 17.60 3.55 1.09
C GLN A 345 17.32 4.36 2.37
N THR A 346 17.50 5.68 2.33
CA THR A 346 17.03 6.58 3.41
C THR A 346 15.54 6.90 3.27
N LEU A 347 14.91 7.48 4.30
CA LEU A 347 13.54 7.99 4.18
C LEU A 347 13.43 9.12 3.14
N ALA A 348 14.48 9.92 2.95
CA ALA A 348 14.53 10.92 1.90
C ALA A 348 14.55 10.29 0.50
N ASP A 349 15.38 9.26 0.32
CA ASP A 349 15.42 8.49 -0.93
C ASP A 349 14.08 7.81 -1.21
N GLN A 350 13.41 7.24 -0.19
CA GLN A 350 12.07 6.63 -0.32
C GLN A 350 11.03 7.63 -0.81
N ARG A 351 11.02 8.84 -0.23
CA ARG A 351 10.13 9.93 -0.66
C ARG A 351 10.40 10.34 -2.10
N ALA A 352 11.67 10.55 -2.45
CA ALA A 352 12.07 10.93 -3.80
C ALA A 352 11.71 9.84 -4.82
N GLU A 353 11.99 8.57 -4.52
CA GLU A 353 11.59 7.44 -5.36
C GLU A 353 10.07 7.42 -5.58
N LYS A 354 9.29 7.54 -4.50
CA LYS A 354 7.82 7.52 -4.55
C LYS A 354 7.28 8.63 -5.47
N GLU A 355 7.79 9.85 -5.32
CA GLU A 355 7.41 11.01 -6.14
C GLU A 355 7.66 10.75 -7.64
N TRP A 356 8.85 10.24 -7.98
CA TRP A 356 9.20 9.97 -9.38
C TRP A 356 8.44 8.77 -9.96
N LEU A 357 8.17 7.74 -9.15
CA LEU A 357 7.30 6.63 -9.56
C LEU A 357 5.86 7.09 -9.79
N GLU A 358 5.35 8.04 -9.00
CA GLU A 358 4.04 8.64 -9.22
C GLU A 358 3.99 9.41 -10.54
N LYS A 359 5.00 10.25 -10.81
CA LYS A 359 5.17 10.93 -12.11
C LYS A 359 5.24 9.95 -13.27
N PHE A 360 5.98 8.85 -13.12
CA PHE A 360 6.05 7.79 -14.13
C PHE A 360 4.70 7.14 -14.39
N ARG A 361 3.96 6.77 -13.33
CA ARG A 361 2.63 6.17 -13.45
C ARG A 361 1.64 7.11 -14.15
N ALA A 362 1.69 8.41 -13.83
CA ALA A 362 0.89 9.42 -14.51
C ALA A 362 1.24 9.55 -16.00
N ALA A 363 2.54 9.56 -16.33
CA ALA A 363 3.00 9.57 -17.72
C ALA A 363 2.56 8.32 -18.49
N ASN A 364 2.64 7.14 -17.87
CA ASN A 364 2.17 5.89 -18.46
C ASN A 364 0.65 5.91 -18.71
N ALA A 365 -0.14 6.32 -17.72
CA ALA A 365 -1.60 6.43 -17.85
C ALA A 365 -2.02 7.42 -18.95
N ALA A 366 -1.20 8.45 -19.21
CA ALA A 366 -1.40 9.41 -20.28
C ALA A 366 -0.91 8.93 -21.67
N GLY A 367 -0.44 7.68 -21.80
CA GLY A 367 0.12 7.14 -23.05
C GLY A 367 1.46 7.76 -23.46
N LYS A 368 2.18 8.39 -22.52
CA LYS A 368 3.43 9.10 -22.76
C LYS A 368 4.68 8.24 -22.51
N PHE A 369 4.53 6.94 -22.31
CA PHE A 369 5.65 6.03 -22.01
C PHE A 369 5.91 5.02 -23.12
N GLU A 370 4.99 4.06 -23.32
CA GLU A 370 5.19 2.90 -24.21
C GLU A 370 5.48 3.27 -25.68
N LYS A 371 5.06 4.46 -26.12
CA LYS A 371 5.32 4.95 -27.48
C LYS A 371 6.80 5.14 -27.81
N PHE A 372 7.66 5.25 -26.79
CA PHE A 372 9.12 5.41 -26.95
C PHE A 372 9.89 4.08 -26.92
N PHE A 373 9.18 2.95 -27.02
CA PHE A 373 9.76 1.61 -26.99
C PHE A 373 9.41 0.82 -28.25
N LEU A 374 10.39 0.16 -28.85
CA LEU A 374 10.18 -0.85 -29.90
C LEU A 374 9.87 -2.21 -29.28
N ASP A 375 10.64 -2.63 -28.28
CA ASP A 375 10.38 -3.82 -27.48
C ASP A 375 9.31 -3.52 -26.41
N LYS A 376 8.06 -3.86 -26.71
CA LYS A 376 6.94 -3.67 -25.77
C LYS A 376 7.05 -4.56 -24.53
N LYS A 377 7.77 -5.68 -24.60
CA LYS A 377 7.97 -6.54 -23.41
C LYS A 377 8.89 -5.86 -22.41
N GLU A 378 9.93 -5.16 -22.87
CA GLU A 378 10.81 -4.38 -22.00
C GLU A 378 10.06 -3.19 -21.37
N ALA A 379 9.23 -2.49 -22.15
CA ALA A 379 8.36 -1.43 -21.61
C ALA A 379 7.42 -1.97 -20.52
N GLN A 380 6.77 -3.11 -20.78
CA GLN A 380 5.86 -3.75 -19.82
C GLN A 380 6.58 -4.14 -18.51
N LYS A 381 7.81 -4.66 -18.60
CA LYS A 381 8.64 -4.96 -17.44
C LYS A 381 8.92 -3.73 -16.58
N TRP A 382 9.15 -2.57 -17.18
CA TRP A 382 9.33 -1.31 -16.44
C TRP A 382 8.05 -0.91 -15.71
N ILE A 383 6.89 -1.04 -16.36
CA ILE A 383 5.57 -0.75 -15.76
C ILE A 383 5.33 -1.64 -14.54
N GLU A 384 5.52 -2.95 -14.68
CA GLU A 384 5.31 -3.92 -13.59
C GLU A 384 6.26 -3.67 -12.42
N THR A 385 7.54 -3.46 -12.72
CA THR A 385 8.56 -3.19 -11.69
C THR A 385 8.24 -1.88 -10.95
N ALA A 386 7.80 -0.84 -11.66
CA ALA A 386 7.38 0.42 -11.06
C ALA A 386 6.16 0.27 -10.14
N GLN A 387 5.18 -0.54 -10.54
CA GLN A 387 3.98 -0.79 -9.73
C GLN A 387 4.34 -1.51 -8.42
N VAL A 388 5.17 -2.55 -8.49
CA VAL A 388 5.62 -3.30 -7.30
C VAL A 388 6.36 -2.38 -6.33
N ARG A 389 7.30 -1.57 -6.84
CA ARG A 389 8.09 -0.65 -6.01
C ARG A 389 7.23 0.46 -5.40
N TRP A 390 6.31 1.02 -6.19
CA TRP A 390 5.39 2.03 -5.69
C TRP A 390 4.46 1.46 -4.62
N ALA A 391 3.95 0.24 -4.80
CA ALA A 391 3.12 -0.44 -3.79
C ALA A 391 3.88 -0.66 -2.47
N LYS A 392 5.16 -1.09 -2.53
CA LYS A 392 6.05 -1.20 -1.36
C LYS A 392 6.14 0.15 -0.62
N LEU A 393 6.38 1.24 -1.33
CA LEU A 393 6.51 2.60 -0.75
C LEU A 393 5.17 3.19 -0.25
N THR A 394 4.03 2.66 -0.71
CA THR A 394 2.70 3.09 -0.27
C THR A 394 2.21 2.30 0.94
N SER A 395 2.77 1.11 1.18
CA SER A 395 2.52 0.32 2.40
C SER A 395 3.13 0.94 3.66
N THR A 396 4.15 1.78 3.50
CA THR A 396 4.63 2.67 4.56
C THR A 396 3.63 3.80 4.74
N PRO A 397 3.04 4.01 5.94
CA PRO A 397 2.06 5.08 6.14
C PRO A 397 2.63 6.43 5.71
N ASP A 398 1.87 7.22 4.94
CA ASP A 398 2.32 8.55 4.49
C ASP A 398 2.76 9.42 5.67
N LYS A 399 2.09 9.32 6.81
CA LYS A 399 2.48 9.99 8.06
C LYS A 399 3.90 9.67 8.52
N VAL A 400 4.40 8.46 8.28
CA VAL A 400 5.76 8.03 8.65
C VAL A 400 6.81 8.58 7.68
N LEU A 401 6.47 8.67 6.39
CA LEU A 401 7.34 9.28 5.37
C LEU A 401 7.37 10.81 5.50
N GLU A 402 6.22 11.43 5.75
CA GLU A 402 6.03 12.88 5.84
C GLU A 402 6.44 13.44 7.20
N ASN A 403 6.17 12.73 8.29
CA ASN A 403 6.54 13.11 9.66
C ASN A 403 7.28 11.94 10.34
N PRO A 404 8.57 11.73 9.99
CA PRO A 404 9.37 10.66 10.57
C PRO A 404 9.71 10.89 12.05
N VAL A 405 9.31 12.04 12.61
CA VAL A 405 9.56 12.41 14.01
C VAL A 405 8.23 12.69 14.71
N THR A 406 8.07 12.14 15.91
CA THR A 406 6.99 12.48 16.84
C THR A 406 7.55 13.04 18.13
N VAL A 407 6.76 13.85 18.85
CA VAL A 407 7.11 14.37 20.17
C VAL A 407 6.05 13.95 21.19
N THR A 408 6.49 13.53 22.36
CA THR A 408 5.66 13.42 23.57
C THR A 408 6.26 14.34 24.61
N ALA A 409 5.45 15.24 25.18
CA ALA A 409 5.90 16.06 26.29
C ALA A 409 5.44 15.43 27.60
N GLN A 410 6.33 15.35 28.58
CA GLN A 410 6.03 14.79 29.89
C GLN A 410 6.45 15.74 30.98
N GLN A 411 5.66 15.79 32.04
CA GLN A 411 5.99 16.55 33.24
C GLN A 411 6.62 15.61 34.28
N SER A 412 7.64 16.11 34.95
CA SER A 412 8.30 15.46 36.09
C SER A 412 8.61 16.48 37.19
N ASN A 413 9.19 16.02 38.30
CA ASN A 413 9.59 16.91 39.40
C ASN A 413 10.66 17.95 38.99
N SER A 414 11.39 17.72 37.90
CA SER A 414 12.40 18.67 37.37
C SER A 414 11.86 19.58 36.26
N GLY A 415 10.55 19.58 36.03
CA GLY A 415 9.88 20.37 34.99
C GLY A 415 9.44 19.53 33.80
N TRP A 416 9.12 20.21 32.70
CA TRP A 416 8.74 19.56 31.45
C TRP A 416 9.94 19.01 30.71
N ALA A 417 9.72 17.98 29.91
CA ALA A 417 10.67 17.50 28.92
C ALA A 417 9.94 17.06 27.65
N ALA A 418 10.57 17.28 26.51
CA ALA A 418 10.16 16.73 25.22
C ALA A 418 10.96 15.46 24.93
N ILE A 419 10.24 14.40 24.57
CA ILE A 419 10.81 13.11 24.18
C ILE A 419 10.47 12.90 22.71
N PHE A 420 11.51 12.81 21.88
CA PHE A 420 11.36 12.54 20.46
C PHE A 420 11.41 11.05 20.16
N SER A 421 10.64 10.63 19.15
CA SER A 421 10.78 9.30 18.55
C SER A 421 10.98 9.48 17.05
N LEU A 422 12.02 8.84 16.52
CA LEU A 422 12.38 8.89 15.11
C LEU A 422 12.14 7.53 14.47
N THR A 423 11.53 7.54 13.29
CA THR A 423 11.42 6.34 12.46
C THR A 423 12.73 6.06 11.71
N ASP A 424 13.53 7.10 11.46
CA ASP A 424 14.88 6.96 10.92
C ASP A 424 15.87 6.60 12.02
N PHE A 425 16.01 5.29 12.27
CA PHE A 425 16.91 4.75 13.29
C PHE A 425 18.41 4.94 12.98
N LYS A 426 18.75 5.45 11.78
CA LYS A 426 20.12 5.75 11.34
C LYS A 426 20.42 7.25 11.30
N ALA A 427 19.52 8.09 11.81
CA ALA A 427 19.81 9.50 12.02
C ALA A 427 21.11 9.66 12.83
N LYS A 428 21.94 10.62 12.42
CA LYS A 428 23.24 10.92 13.05
C LYS A 428 23.15 12.02 14.10
N GLU A 429 22.29 13.01 13.90
CA GLU A 429 22.11 14.12 14.84
C GLU A 429 20.69 14.67 14.75
N LEU A 430 20.17 15.15 15.87
CA LEU A 430 18.84 15.73 15.99
C LEU A 430 18.95 17.15 16.52
N PHE A 431 18.15 18.04 15.94
CA PHE A 431 18.10 19.44 16.30
C PHE A 431 16.67 19.86 16.55
N TYR A 432 16.47 20.75 17.52
CA TYR A 432 15.15 21.29 17.81
C TYR A 432 15.18 22.81 17.95
N ARG A 433 14.01 23.42 17.78
CA ARG A 433 13.73 24.82 18.08
C ARG A 433 12.33 24.94 18.67
N LEU A 434 12.21 25.58 19.83
CA LEU A 434 10.93 25.72 20.54
C LEU A 434 10.28 27.07 20.20
N ASP A 435 8.98 27.05 19.89
CA ASP A 435 8.12 28.21 19.62
C ASP A 435 8.70 29.18 18.58
N GLY A 436 9.50 28.66 17.62
CA GLY A 436 10.18 29.46 16.59
C GLY A 436 11.25 30.41 17.12
N LYS A 437 11.65 30.30 18.40
CA LYS A 437 12.59 31.22 19.05
C LYS A 437 14.03 30.71 18.95
N GLY A 438 14.92 31.57 18.46
CA GLY A 438 16.36 31.30 18.41
C GLY A 438 16.80 30.40 17.23
N GLU A 439 18.03 29.91 17.33
CA GLU A 439 18.62 28.96 16.38
C GLU A 439 18.26 27.52 16.72
N PHE A 440 18.45 26.61 15.76
CA PHE A 440 18.32 25.17 16.02
C PHE A 440 19.43 24.68 16.96
N ILE A 441 19.04 23.98 18.03
CA ILE A 441 19.94 23.45 19.05
C ILE A 441 20.07 21.94 18.86
N SER A 442 21.30 21.43 18.82
CA SER A 442 21.55 19.98 18.81
C SER A 442 21.13 19.35 20.14
N THR A 443 20.49 18.19 20.08
CA THR A 443 20.17 17.42 21.29
C THR A 443 21.36 16.63 21.83
N GLY A 444 22.42 16.50 21.04
CA GLY A 444 23.61 15.73 21.36
C GLY A 444 23.41 14.21 21.29
N HIS A 445 24.33 13.48 21.89
CA HIS A 445 24.35 12.01 21.90
C HIS A 445 24.33 11.48 23.33
N LEU A 446 23.72 10.31 23.49
CA LEU A 446 23.87 9.49 24.69
C LEU A 446 25.27 8.86 24.70
N PRO A 447 25.81 8.49 25.88
CA PRO A 447 27.12 7.87 26.01
C PRO A 447 27.18 6.42 25.47
N TYR A 448 26.12 5.93 24.83
CA TYR A 448 25.97 4.56 24.35
C TYR A 448 25.81 4.53 22.83
N GLN A 449 26.21 3.41 22.22
CA GLN A 449 25.98 3.14 20.80
C GLN A 449 24.68 2.37 20.59
N SER A 450 24.03 2.60 19.45
CA SER A 450 22.83 1.88 19.06
C SER A 450 23.18 0.41 18.76
N PRO A 451 22.54 -0.57 19.40
CA PRO A 451 22.76 -1.99 19.08
C PRO A 451 22.38 -2.34 17.64
N GLN A 452 21.48 -1.57 17.02
CA GLN A 452 20.99 -1.81 15.66
C GLN A 452 21.93 -1.27 14.58
N THR A 453 22.66 -0.19 14.87
CA THR A 453 23.44 0.53 13.84
C THR A 453 24.92 0.66 14.16
N GLY A 454 25.32 0.43 15.41
CA GLY A 454 26.67 0.70 15.92
C GLY A 454 27.03 2.18 16.01
N LEU A 455 26.13 3.10 15.64
CA LEU A 455 26.35 4.55 15.68
C LEU A 455 26.06 5.10 17.08
N PRO A 456 26.65 6.25 17.47
CA PRO A 456 26.27 6.96 18.70
C PRO A 456 24.76 7.20 18.75
N MET A 457 24.10 6.86 19.86
CA MET A 457 22.67 7.09 20.00
C MET A 457 22.40 8.59 20.13
N ILE A 458 21.53 9.13 19.28
CA ILE A 458 21.01 10.48 19.44
C ILE A 458 20.31 10.59 20.80
N ASN A 459 20.56 11.67 21.51
CA ASN A 459 19.77 12.00 22.68
C ASN A 459 18.39 12.53 22.24
N THR A 460 17.34 11.78 22.49
CA THR A 460 15.97 12.18 22.15
C THR A 460 15.23 12.86 23.29
N TYR A 461 15.88 13.04 24.44
CA TYR A 461 15.33 13.69 25.62
C TYR A 461 15.82 15.14 25.70
N VAL A 462 14.89 16.09 25.66
CA VAL A 462 15.16 17.52 25.77
C VAL A 462 14.46 18.08 27.01
N PRO A 463 15.19 18.52 28.05
CA PRO A 463 14.59 19.16 29.20
C PRO A 463 14.07 20.56 28.83
N LEU A 464 12.85 20.87 29.25
CA LEU A 464 12.14 22.13 29.05
C LEU A 464 11.69 22.71 30.41
N PRO A 465 12.62 23.01 31.34
CA PRO A 465 12.29 23.31 32.73
C PRO A 465 11.40 24.56 32.91
N ASN A 466 11.49 25.52 31.98
CA ASN A 466 10.78 26.80 32.04
C ASN A 466 9.62 26.89 31.04
N LEU A 467 9.05 25.75 30.62
CA LEU A 467 7.93 25.74 29.68
C LEU A 467 6.64 26.26 30.36
N PRO A 468 6.04 27.36 29.88
CA PRO A 468 4.81 27.89 30.46
C PRO A 468 3.61 26.99 30.11
N PRO A 469 2.48 27.09 30.84
CA PRO A 469 1.23 26.44 30.43
C PRO A 469 0.70 27.00 29.11
N GLY A 470 0.11 26.16 28.26
CA GLY A 470 -0.43 26.51 26.96
C GLY A 470 -0.04 25.56 25.81
N GLU A 471 -0.34 26.03 24.61
CA GLU A 471 0.02 25.41 23.32
C GLU A 471 1.44 25.79 22.92
N HIS A 472 2.20 24.81 22.43
CA HIS A 472 3.57 24.98 22.00
C HIS A 472 3.82 24.36 20.63
N THR A 473 4.81 24.91 19.93
CA THR A 473 5.37 24.30 18.73
C THR A 473 6.82 23.93 18.96
N ILE A 474 7.23 22.78 18.42
CA ILE A 474 8.63 22.38 18.40
C ILE A 474 8.98 21.95 16.98
N GLU A 475 9.88 22.72 16.38
CA GLU A 475 10.43 22.44 15.06
C GLU A 475 11.62 21.51 15.22
N VAL A 476 11.69 20.45 14.43
CA VAL A 476 12.71 19.42 14.55
C VAL A 476 13.32 19.12 13.20
N LYS A 477 14.64 19.05 13.12
CA LYS A 477 15.35 18.56 11.93
C LYS A 477 16.42 17.56 12.36
N TYR A 478 16.83 16.68 11.46
CA TYR A 478 17.88 15.70 11.75
C TYR A 478 18.80 15.49 10.55
N THR A 479 20.01 15.02 10.78
CA THR A 479 20.92 14.58 9.73
C THR A 479 20.80 13.08 9.55
N ASP A 480 20.61 12.61 8.32
CA ASP A 480 20.52 11.18 8.04
C ASP A 480 21.91 10.52 7.93
N LYS A 481 21.93 9.21 7.65
CA LYS A 481 23.18 8.45 7.48
C LYS A 481 24.10 9.00 6.37
N ASN A 482 23.53 9.65 5.34
CA ASN A 482 24.26 10.24 4.22
C ASN A 482 24.72 11.68 4.54
N GLY A 483 24.34 12.23 5.69
CA GLY A 483 24.67 13.61 6.10
C GLY A 483 23.69 14.65 5.55
N ALA A 484 22.61 14.24 4.88
CA ALA A 484 21.60 15.18 4.39
C ALA A 484 20.69 15.62 5.54
N THR A 485 20.28 16.89 5.52
CA THR A 485 19.36 17.46 6.50
C THR A 485 17.92 17.16 6.10
N ASN A 486 17.14 16.60 7.03
CA ASN A 486 15.73 16.28 6.89
C ASN A 486 14.90 17.15 7.85
N GLY A 487 13.82 17.75 7.34
CA GLY A 487 13.00 18.73 8.06
C GLY A 487 13.31 20.18 7.65
N PRO A 488 12.87 21.19 8.42
CA PRO A 488 12.25 21.06 9.74
C PRO A 488 10.80 20.52 9.69
N TYR A 489 10.48 19.66 10.66
CA TYR A 489 9.14 19.16 10.94
C TYR A 489 8.55 19.96 12.09
N THR A 490 7.37 20.55 11.91
CA THR A 490 6.71 21.34 12.95
C THR A 490 5.73 20.47 13.73
N LEU A 491 6.08 20.19 14.98
CA LEU A 491 5.25 19.40 15.89
C LEU A 491 4.53 20.34 16.87
N LYS A 492 3.30 19.98 17.25
CA LYS A 492 2.49 20.76 18.19
C LYS A 492 2.12 19.92 19.39
N PHE A 493 2.12 20.53 20.57
CA PHE A 493 1.62 19.89 21.79
C PHE A 493 1.08 20.92 22.76
N SER A 494 0.12 20.49 23.58
CA SER A 494 -0.46 21.29 24.66
C SER A 494 -0.02 20.73 26.00
N THR A 495 0.51 21.58 26.89
CA THR A 495 0.88 21.16 28.25
C THR A 495 -0.34 20.63 29.03
N GLY A 496 -1.53 21.22 28.82
CA GLY A 496 -2.77 20.75 29.44
C GLY A 496 -3.19 19.36 28.95
N ASP A 497 -3.19 19.14 27.63
CA ASP A 497 -3.56 17.84 27.06
C ASP A 497 -2.57 16.75 27.46
N GLN A 498 -1.27 17.06 27.51
CA GLN A 498 -0.22 16.11 27.89
C GLN A 498 -0.31 15.75 29.38
N GLN A 499 -0.60 16.71 30.26
CA GLN A 499 -0.89 16.44 31.67
C GLN A 499 -2.10 15.52 31.84
N PHE A 500 -3.18 15.80 31.10
CA PHE A 500 -4.38 14.97 31.14
C PHE A 500 -4.12 13.55 30.63
N ALA A 501 -3.39 13.39 29.52
CA ALA A 501 -2.99 12.10 28.98
C ALA A 501 -2.10 11.31 29.97
N GLN A 502 -1.12 11.98 30.60
CA GLN A 502 -0.24 11.38 31.60
C GLN A 502 -1.01 10.93 32.85
N ALA A 503 -1.95 11.75 33.33
CA ALA A 503 -2.82 11.41 34.46
C ALA A 503 -3.69 10.20 34.15
N LYS A 504 -4.29 10.14 32.95
CA LYS A 504 -5.10 9.01 32.48
C LYS A 504 -4.29 7.72 32.38
N MET A 505 -3.08 7.78 31.81
CA MET A 505 -2.17 6.64 31.74
C MET A 505 -1.79 6.13 33.13
N SER A 506 -1.41 7.03 34.03
CA SER A 506 -1.01 6.71 35.40
C SER A 506 -2.15 6.07 36.19
N LEU A 507 -3.36 6.64 36.08
CA LEU A 507 -4.55 6.09 36.72
C LEU A 507 -4.88 4.68 36.22
N ASN A 508 -4.72 4.41 34.92
CA ASN A 508 -4.96 3.07 34.35
C ASN A 508 -3.95 2.02 34.80
N MET A 509 -2.68 2.39 35.00
CA MET A 509 -1.67 1.47 35.53
C MET A 509 -2.00 0.98 36.95
N VAL A 510 -2.70 1.79 37.75
CA VAL A 510 -3.13 1.45 39.12
C VAL A 510 -4.60 1.04 39.21
N SER A 511 -5.18 0.55 38.11
CA SER A 511 -6.59 0.18 38.00
C SER A 511 -7.07 -0.85 39.01
N GLY A 512 -6.23 -1.82 39.36
CA GLY A 512 -6.52 -2.81 40.41
C GLY A 512 -6.66 -2.21 41.82
N SER A 513 -6.15 -1.00 42.04
CA SER A 513 -6.16 -0.30 43.34
C SER A 513 -7.13 0.90 43.36
N TRP A 514 -8.00 1.02 42.36
CA TRP A 514 -9.00 2.10 42.31
C TRP A 514 -9.95 2.08 43.49
N LEU A 515 -10.35 0.89 43.92
CA LEU A 515 -11.12 0.66 45.12
C LEU A 515 -10.31 -0.16 46.12
N SER A 516 -10.59 0.02 47.41
CA SER A 516 -9.99 -0.80 48.46
C SER A 516 -11.00 -1.07 49.57
N PHE A 517 -11.12 -2.35 49.97
CA PHE A 517 -11.96 -2.75 51.09
C PHE A 517 -11.18 -2.70 52.40
N ARG A 518 -11.85 -2.30 53.48
CA ARG A 518 -11.31 -2.36 54.84
C ARG A 518 -12.41 -2.71 55.84
N ASP A 519 -12.16 -3.73 56.65
CA ASP A 519 -12.97 -4.03 57.83
C ASP A 519 -12.54 -3.15 59.00
N PHE A 520 -13.50 -2.42 59.59
CA PHE A 520 -13.24 -1.50 60.69
C PHE A 520 -14.43 -1.37 61.63
N GLN A 521 -14.23 -1.70 62.92
CA GLN A 521 -15.24 -1.59 63.98
C GLN A 521 -16.61 -2.21 63.61
N GLY A 522 -16.61 -3.42 63.04
CA GLY A 522 -17.82 -4.13 62.63
C GLY A 522 -18.49 -3.60 61.37
N LYS A 523 -17.87 -2.65 60.66
CA LYS A 523 -18.31 -2.10 59.37
C LYS A 523 -17.34 -2.47 58.27
N VAL A 524 -17.85 -2.57 57.05
CA VAL A 524 -17.04 -2.70 55.84
C VAL A 524 -16.97 -1.34 55.16
N LEU A 525 -15.75 -0.83 54.93
CA LEU A 525 -15.50 0.44 54.25
C LEU A 525 -14.98 0.16 52.83
N LEU A 526 -15.51 0.87 51.84
CA LEU A 526 -15.02 0.88 50.47
C LEU A 526 -14.39 2.24 50.16
N TYR A 527 -13.07 2.28 49.98
CA TYR A 527 -12.29 3.48 49.72
C TYR A 527 -12.19 3.79 48.22
N PHE A 528 -12.22 5.09 47.90
CA PHE A 528 -12.05 5.65 46.54
C PHE A 528 -10.80 6.57 46.47
N THR A 529 -9.92 6.50 47.46
CA THR A 529 -8.77 7.42 47.67
C THR A 529 -7.82 7.49 46.48
N THR A 530 -7.52 6.36 45.85
CA THR A 530 -6.67 6.32 44.65
C THR A 530 -7.27 7.15 43.52
N LEU A 531 -8.58 7.02 43.27
CA LEU A 531 -9.28 7.81 42.25
C LEU A 531 -9.24 9.30 42.54
N MET A 532 -9.38 9.69 43.81
CA MET A 532 -9.36 11.11 44.20
C MET A 532 -8.01 11.77 43.95
N SER A 533 -6.92 10.99 43.92
CA SER A 533 -5.59 11.49 43.55
C SER A 533 -5.48 11.90 42.08
N TYR A 534 -6.37 11.40 41.22
CA TYR A 534 -6.43 11.69 39.77
C TYR A 534 -7.72 12.43 39.37
N ARG A 535 -8.42 13.01 40.35
CA ARG A 535 -9.65 13.77 40.18
C ARG A 535 -9.64 14.79 39.02
N PRO A 536 -8.54 15.52 38.73
CA PRO A 536 -8.51 16.43 37.60
C PRO A 536 -8.74 15.76 36.24
N ALA A 537 -8.54 14.46 36.12
CA ALA A 537 -8.79 13.69 34.90
C ALA A 537 -10.18 13.01 34.87
N ILE A 538 -10.88 12.95 35.99
CA ILE A 538 -12.13 12.18 36.15
C ILE A 538 -13.35 13.10 36.03
N LYS A 539 -14.32 12.70 35.21
CA LYS A 539 -15.64 13.33 35.09
C LYS A 539 -16.66 12.66 35.99
N GLU A 540 -16.65 11.33 36.04
CA GLU A 540 -17.64 10.54 36.78
C GLU A 540 -17.05 9.20 37.20
N VAL A 541 -17.47 8.70 38.36
CA VAL A 541 -17.15 7.35 38.86
C VAL A 541 -18.47 6.61 39.09
N ARG A 542 -18.69 5.55 38.32
CA ARG A 542 -19.83 4.63 38.46
C ARG A 542 -19.37 3.35 39.16
N TYR A 543 -20.15 2.82 40.07
CA TYR A 543 -19.83 1.59 40.77
C TYR A 543 -21.09 0.78 41.11
N SER A 544 -20.90 -0.50 41.45
CA SER A 544 -21.91 -1.36 42.04
C SER A 544 -21.25 -2.32 43.04
N LEU A 545 -22.04 -2.82 43.97
CA LEU A 545 -21.62 -3.82 44.95
C LEU A 545 -22.23 -5.17 44.57
N ASN A 546 -21.43 -6.24 44.60
CA ASN A 546 -21.86 -7.60 44.22
C ASN A 546 -22.59 -7.67 42.86
N SER A 547 -22.29 -6.74 41.94
CA SER A 547 -22.96 -6.59 40.64
C SER A 547 -22.04 -5.89 39.65
N GLU A 548 -22.30 -6.06 38.36
CA GLU A 548 -21.61 -5.39 37.25
C GLU A 548 -22.49 -4.31 36.57
N ALA A 549 -23.63 -3.97 37.17
CA ALA A 549 -24.61 -3.02 36.60
C ALA A 549 -24.13 -1.56 36.51
N LEU A 550 -23.16 -1.17 37.35
CA LEU A 550 -22.63 0.20 37.45
C LEU A 550 -23.71 1.26 37.71
N ASP A 551 -24.67 0.92 38.56
CA ASP A 551 -25.90 1.68 38.83
C ASP A 551 -25.74 2.81 39.86
N GLN A 552 -24.65 2.82 40.64
CA GLN A 552 -24.37 3.85 41.63
C GLN A 552 -23.32 4.85 41.14
N THR A 553 -23.41 6.09 41.60
CA THR A 553 -22.43 7.14 41.30
C THR A 553 -21.74 7.57 42.59
N PHE A 554 -20.41 7.51 42.60
CA PHE A 554 -19.62 8.07 43.69
C PHE A 554 -19.50 9.59 43.51
N LYS A 555 -19.97 10.34 44.50
CA LYS A 555 -19.98 11.81 44.46
C LYS A 555 -18.67 12.35 45.01
N PHE A 556 -18.04 13.25 44.27
CA PHE A 556 -16.85 13.98 44.71
C PHE A 556 -16.91 15.41 44.18
N LYS A 557 -16.24 16.35 44.87
CA LYS A 557 -16.15 17.74 44.39
C LYS A 557 -15.08 17.86 43.31
N ALA A 558 -15.34 18.66 42.28
CA ALA A 558 -14.31 19.00 41.31
C ALA A 558 -13.22 19.85 41.97
N SER A 559 -11.97 19.42 41.86
CA SER A 559 -10.81 20.13 42.42
C SER A 559 -9.52 19.68 41.72
N ASP A 560 -8.52 20.57 41.74
CA ASP A 560 -7.12 20.31 41.38
C ASP A 560 -6.30 19.70 42.53
N LYS A 561 -6.84 19.71 43.76
CA LYS A 561 -6.21 19.15 44.96
C LYS A 561 -6.57 17.68 45.17
N MET A 562 -5.58 16.95 45.70
CA MET A 562 -5.72 15.55 46.11
C MET A 562 -6.75 15.36 47.24
N PHE A 563 -6.89 16.34 48.12
CA PHE A 563 -7.82 16.31 49.24
C PHE A 563 -8.65 17.60 49.26
N GLU A 564 -9.95 17.45 49.43
CA GLU A 564 -10.88 18.56 49.64
C GLU A 564 -11.62 18.38 50.97
N VAL A 565 -11.79 19.48 51.70
CA VAL A 565 -12.46 19.44 53.00
C VAL A 565 -13.93 19.07 52.80
N GLY A 566 -14.37 18.04 53.52
CA GLY A 566 -15.75 17.54 53.48
C GLY A 566 -16.08 16.60 52.31
N ASP A 567 -15.07 15.97 51.70
CA ASP A 567 -15.29 14.83 50.79
C ASP A 567 -15.31 13.51 51.56
N ASP A 568 -16.29 12.65 51.27
CA ASP A 568 -16.33 11.28 51.77
C ASP A 568 -15.41 10.41 50.92
N LEU A 569 -14.18 10.16 51.37
CA LEU A 569 -13.19 9.35 50.64
C LEU A 569 -13.50 7.84 50.64
N TYR A 570 -14.53 7.43 51.38
CA TYR A 570 -14.98 6.07 51.51
C TYR A 570 -16.49 6.02 51.79
N LEU A 571 -17.07 4.85 51.54
CA LEU A 571 -18.46 4.54 51.87
C LEU A 571 -18.51 3.37 52.85
N THR A 572 -19.48 3.38 53.76
CA THR A 572 -19.84 2.16 54.51
C THR A 572 -20.73 1.30 53.62
N VAL A 573 -20.35 0.04 53.40
CA VAL A 573 -21.08 -0.91 52.53
C VAL A 573 -21.63 -2.09 53.35
N PRO A 574 -22.63 -2.83 52.82
CA PRO A 574 -23.16 -4.03 53.50
C PRO A 574 -22.09 -5.06 53.84
N ALA A 575 -22.23 -5.71 54.99
CA ALA A 575 -21.23 -6.64 55.53
C ALA A 575 -21.01 -7.89 54.67
N ASP A 576 -21.99 -8.26 53.86
CA ASP A 576 -21.98 -9.37 52.91
C ASP A 576 -21.39 -8.99 51.53
N THR A 577 -20.92 -7.75 51.35
CA THR A 577 -20.24 -7.33 50.12
C THR A 577 -18.98 -8.16 49.89
N GLN A 578 -18.92 -8.88 48.77
CA GLN A 578 -17.81 -9.72 48.33
C GLN A 578 -16.92 -9.01 47.30
N TYR A 579 -17.49 -8.14 46.47
CA TYR A 579 -16.75 -7.36 45.49
C TYR A 579 -17.46 -6.06 45.14
N ALA A 580 -16.71 -5.14 44.53
CA ALA A 580 -17.23 -3.96 43.90
C ALA A 580 -16.74 -3.87 42.46
N SER A 581 -17.63 -3.47 41.55
CA SER A 581 -17.30 -3.14 40.17
C SER A 581 -17.28 -1.62 40.02
N VAL A 582 -16.31 -1.08 39.29
CA VAL A 582 -16.15 0.36 39.08
C VAL A 582 -15.79 0.68 37.63
N GLN A 583 -16.30 1.80 37.13
CA GLN A 583 -15.93 2.37 35.84
C GLN A 583 -15.81 3.88 35.96
N ILE A 584 -14.81 4.43 35.26
CA ILE A 584 -14.52 5.85 35.23
C ILE A 584 -14.94 6.41 33.87
N THR A 585 -15.62 7.55 33.88
CA THR A 585 -15.73 8.43 32.71
C THR A 585 -14.71 9.56 32.90
N TYR A 586 -13.81 9.75 31.93
CA TYR A 586 -12.81 10.82 31.98
C TYR A 586 -13.39 12.16 31.50
N LYS A 587 -12.68 13.27 31.72
CA LYS A 587 -13.11 14.61 31.28
C LYS A 587 -13.29 14.76 29.77
N ASP A 588 -12.53 13.98 28.98
CA ASP A 588 -12.68 13.89 27.52
C ASP A 588 -13.94 13.09 27.08
N GLY A 589 -14.70 12.54 28.03
CA GLY A 589 -15.91 11.75 27.78
C GLY A 589 -15.67 10.27 27.49
N THR A 590 -14.42 9.84 27.32
CA THR A 590 -14.10 8.42 27.17
C THR A 590 -14.33 7.66 28.47
N LYS A 591 -14.52 6.34 28.38
CA LYS A 591 -14.75 5.47 29.54
C LYS A 591 -13.62 4.45 29.69
N SER A 592 -13.30 4.11 30.94
CA SER A 592 -12.40 3.01 31.24
C SER A 592 -13.07 1.64 31.00
N PRO A 593 -12.29 0.55 30.85
CA PRO A 593 -12.82 -0.78 31.12
C PRO A 593 -13.39 -0.87 32.55
N VAL A 594 -14.33 -1.79 32.76
CA VAL A 594 -14.87 -2.07 34.09
C VAL A 594 -13.82 -2.80 34.91
N GLN A 595 -13.55 -2.33 36.12
CA GLN A 595 -12.65 -2.97 37.08
C GLN A 595 -13.45 -3.63 38.19
N LYS A 596 -13.14 -4.90 38.47
CA LYS A 596 -13.75 -5.67 39.55
C LYS A 596 -12.72 -5.85 40.66
N VAL A 597 -13.00 -5.29 41.83
CA VAL A 597 -12.15 -5.39 43.02
C VAL A 597 -12.82 -6.33 44.00
N LEU A 598 -12.14 -7.42 44.34
CA LEU A 598 -12.62 -8.39 45.33
C LEU A 598 -12.28 -7.91 46.73
N ARG A 599 -13.18 -8.13 47.68
CA ARG A 599 -12.88 -8.01 49.10
C ARG A 599 -12.08 -9.24 49.50
N SER A 600 -10.84 -9.03 49.97
CA SER A 600 -10.10 -10.12 50.58
C SER A 600 -10.80 -10.51 51.88
N GLN A 601 -11.25 -11.76 52.00
CA GLN A 601 -11.63 -12.32 53.29
C GLN A 601 -10.33 -12.56 54.06
N GLN A 602 -10.17 -11.92 55.21
CA GLN A 602 -9.16 -12.30 56.21
C GLN A 602 -9.74 -13.32 57.17
#